data_AF-A0AAW6NHU0-F1
#
_entry.id   AF-A0AAW6NHU0-F1
#
_cell.length_a   1.000
_cell.length_b   1.000
_cell.length_c   1.000
_cell.angle_alpha   90.00
_cell.angle_beta   90.00
_cell.angle_gamma   90.00
#
_symmetry.space_group_name_H-M   'P 1'
#
loop_
_entity.id
_entity.type
_entity.pdbx_description
1 polymer ?
#
loop_
_entity_poly.entity_id
_entity_poly.type
_entity_poly.pdbx_seq_one_letter_code
_entity_poly.pdbx_strand_id
1 'polypeptide(L)'
;MNKIHLGTGIGAAALAALHTFVGTPEVADPLLASTLEDQAKYINFFCWHIVTIVLWAVAAGYLWSALFRHSTDLVVFLTVMMAGIGVWGVLLPPSVGLSYKTMPQGWLFFPIVTLAIFGLINEKQGTVGTRA
;
A
#
# COMPACT_ATOMS: atom_id res chain seq x y z
N MET A 1 -7.68 -3.80 21.20
CA MET A 1 -7.08 -4.21 19.91
C MET A 1 -8.18 -4.30 18.86
N ASN A 2 -8.17 -3.40 17.87
CA ASN A 2 -9.10 -3.52 16.75
C ASN A 2 -8.59 -4.61 15.80
N LYS A 3 -9.28 -5.76 15.76
CA LYS A 3 -8.89 -6.92 14.94
C LYS A 3 -8.86 -6.60 13.45
N ILE A 4 -9.72 -5.69 12.98
CA ILE A 4 -9.77 -5.28 11.57
C ILE A 4 -8.54 -4.44 11.25
N HIS A 5 -8.20 -3.44 12.08
CA HIS A 5 -7.00 -2.62 11.86
C HIS A 5 -5.71 -3.42 11.99
N LEU A 6 -5.67 -4.44 12.85
CA LEU A 6 -4.56 -5.39 12.89
C LEU A 6 -4.44 -6.14 11.56
N GLY A 7 -5.57 -6.64 11.03
CA GLY A 7 -5.63 -7.27 9.71
C GLY A 7 -5.17 -6.34 8.59
N THR A 8 -5.58 -5.07 8.62
CA THR A 8 -5.12 -4.02 7.69
C THR A 8 -3.60 -3.86 7.75
N GLY A 9 -3.03 -3.76 8.95
CA GLY A 9 -1.58 -3.62 9.14
C GLY A 9 -0.78 -4.84 8.66
N ILE A 10 -1.29 -6.05 8.93
CA ILE A 10 -0.69 -7.29 8.41
C ILE A 10 -0.76 -7.34 6.88
N GLY A 11 -1.90 -6.96 6.29
CA GLY A 11 -2.06 -6.90 4.84
C GLY A 11 -1.10 -5.89 4.19
N ALA A 12 -0.94 -4.72 4.80
CA ALA A 12 0.04 -3.72 4.36
C ALA A 12 1.48 -4.22 4.48
N ALA A 13 1.82 -4.93 5.56
CA ALA A 13 3.14 -5.55 5.72
C ALA A 13 3.40 -6.63 4.67
N ALA A 14 2.39 -7.46 4.36
CA ALA A 14 2.48 -8.46 3.31
C ALA A 14 2.69 -7.83 1.92
N LEU A 15 2.00 -6.73 1.62
CA LEU A 15 2.24 -5.97 0.39
C LEU A 15 3.65 -5.36 0.35
N ALA A 16 4.13 -4.79 1.45
CA ALA A 16 5.49 -4.26 1.55
C ALA A 16 6.55 -5.35 1.34
N ALA A 17 6.34 -6.54 1.93
CA ALA A 17 7.20 -7.70 1.75
C ALA A 17 7.15 -8.21 0.31
N LEU A 18 5.97 -8.31 -0.31
CA LEU A 18 5.84 -8.70 -1.72
C LEU A 18 6.60 -7.73 -2.62
N HIS A 19 6.43 -6.43 -2.43
CA HIS A 19 7.18 -5.39 -3.15
C HIS A 19 8.69 -5.57 -2.97
N THR A 20 9.14 -5.76 -1.74
CA THR A 20 10.58 -5.87 -1.41
C THR A 20 11.22 -7.13 -2.01
N PHE A 21 10.61 -8.30 -1.81
CA PHE A 21 11.26 -9.58 -2.06
C PHE A 21 10.87 -10.24 -3.38
N VAL A 22 9.64 -10.04 -3.84
CA VAL A 22 9.16 -10.58 -5.13
C VAL A 22 9.28 -9.52 -6.22
N GLY A 23 8.91 -8.28 -5.92
CA GLY A 23 9.01 -7.18 -6.86
C GLY A 23 10.46 -6.88 -7.28
N THR A 24 11.45 -7.08 -6.41
CA THR A 24 12.85 -6.79 -6.75
C THR A 24 13.34 -7.67 -7.91
N PRO A 25 13.30 -9.02 -7.83
CA PRO A 25 13.70 -9.86 -8.95
C PRO A 25 12.78 -9.77 -10.18
N GLU A 26 11.51 -9.42 -10.02
CA GLU A 26 10.55 -9.32 -11.13
C GLU A 26 10.56 -7.97 -11.86
N VAL A 27 10.95 -6.88 -11.18
CA VAL A 27 10.81 -5.51 -11.70
C VAL A 27 12.10 -4.71 -11.58
N ALA A 28 12.70 -4.63 -10.39
CA ALA A 28 13.87 -3.78 -10.16
C ALA A 28 15.16 -4.33 -10.81
N ASP A 29 15.40 -5.63 -10.70
CA ASP A 29 16.59 -6.27 -11.28
C ASP A 29 16.55 -6.23 -12.82
N PRO A 30 15.42 -6.55 -13.51
CA PRO A 30 15.30 -6.38 -14.96
C PRO A 30 15.46 -4.93 -15.43
N LEU A 31 15.01 -3.94 -14.64
CA LEU A 31 15.23 -2.52 -14.93
C LEU A 31 16.74 -2.21 -14.97
N LEU A 32 17.51 -2.67 -13.99
CA LEU A 32 18.96 -2.45 -13.95
C LEU A 32 19.70 -3.20 -15.07
N ALA A 33 19.23 -4.39 -15.42
CA ALA A 33 19.77 -5.21 -16.51
C ALA A 33 19.37 -4.71 -17.92
N SER A 34 18.44 -3.77 -18.04
CA SER A 34 17.94 -3.27 -19.32
C SER A 34 19.00 -2.51 -20.13
N THR A 35 18.68 -2.16 -21.38
CA THR A 35 19.53 -1.32 -22.26
C THR A 35 19.30 0.18 -22.09
N LEU A 36 18.51 0.60 -21.09
CA LEU A 36 18.27 2.02 -20.80
C LEU A 36 19.56 2.75 -20.38
N GLU A 37 19.57 4.07 -20.58
CA GLU A 37 20.62 4.94 -20.05
C GLU A 37 20.70 4.83 -18.52
N ASP A 38 21.92 4.86 -17.98
CA ASP A 38 22.19 4.72 -16.55
C ASP A 38 21.39 5.73 -15.71
N GLN A 39 21.25 6.98 -16.17
CA GLN A 39 20.45 7.98 -15.47
C GLN A 39 18.99 7.51 -15.27
N ALA A 40 18.35 7.01 -16.33
CA ALA A 40 16.97 6.53 -16.25
C ALA A 40 16.85 5.28 -15.36
N LYS A 41 17.82 4.36 -15.40
CA LYS A 41 17.84 3.16 -14.56
C LYS A 41 17.91 3.51 -13.08
N TYR A 42 18.92 4.29 -12.69
CA TYR A 42 19.19 4.56 -11.28
C TYR A 42 18.18 5.52 -10.66
N ILE A 43 17.58 6.43 -11.43
CA ILE A 43 16.44 7.23 -10.94
C ILE A 43 15.23 6.32 -10.64
N ASN A 44 14.89 5.41 -11.54
CA ASN A 44 13.77 4.49 -11.30
C ASN A 44 14.06 3.50 -10.17
N PHE A 45 15.31 3.02 -10.04
CA PHE A 45 15.74 2.19 -8.92
C PHE A 45 15.69 2.94 -7.58
N PHE A 46 16.01 4.23 -7.57
CA PHE A 46 15.81 5.07 -6.40
C PHE A 46 14.32 5.22 -6.05
N CYS A 47 13.45 5.48 -7.04
CA CYS A 47 12.00 5.52 -6.85
C CYS A 47 11.44 4.19 -6.31
N TRP A 48 11.99 3.05 -6.75
CA TRP A 48 11.65 1.73 -6.23
C TRP A 48 11.89 1.61 -4.71
N HIS A 49 13.03 2.12 -4.22
CA HIS A 49 13.36 2.11 -2.80
C HIS A 49 12.53 3.12 -2.00
N ILE A 50 12.19 4.29 -2.56
CA ILE A 50 11.23 5.20 -1.93
C ILE A 50 9.91 4.49 -1.66
N VAL A 51 9.35 3.78 -2.66
CA VAL A 51 8.11 3.01 -2.49
C VAL A 51 8.27 1.94 -1.41
N THR A 52 9.40 1.23 -1.40
CA THR A 52 9.72 0.23 -0.36
C THR A 52 9.61 0.84 1.04
N ILE A 53 10.28 1.98 1.27
CA ILE A 53 10.27 2.68 2.56
C ILE A 53 8.85 3.13 2.92
N VAL A 54 8.12 3.71 1.97
CA VAL A 54 6.75 4.18 2.18
C VAL A 54 5.82 3.03 2.57
N LEU A 55 5.88 1.89 1.88
CA LEU A 55 5.02 0.73 2.17
C LEU A 55 5.30 0.16 3.56
N TRP A 56 6.56 0.06 3.96
CA TRP A 56 6.92 -0.35 5.33
C TRP A 56 6.48 0.66 6.38
N ALA A 57 6.58 1.96 6.10
CA ALA A 57 6.07 3.01 6.99
C ALA A 57 4.54 2.95 7.15
N VAL A 58 3.81 2.68 6.06
CA VAL A 58 2.35 2.47 6.10
C VAL A 58 2.00 1.25 6.96
N ALA A 59 2.68 0.13 6.74
CA ALA A 59 2.47 -1.09 7.52
C ALA A 59 2.72 -0.83 9.02
N ALA A 60 3.84 -0.17 9.34
CA ALA A 60 4.18 0.22 10.71
C ALA A 60 3.12 1.14 11.31
N GLY A 61 2.62 2.13 10.56
CA GLY A 61 1.59 3.06 11.05
C GLY A 61 0.25 2.38 11.36
N TYR A 62 -0.22 1.48 10.49
CA TYR A 62 -1.43 0.69 10.77
C TYR A 62 -1.24 -0.25 11.97
N LEU A 63 -0.12 -0.97 12.03
CA LEU A 63 0.20 -1.85 13.16
C LEU A 63 0.32 -1.07 14.47
N TRP A 64 0.92 0.12 14.43
CA TRP A 64 1.04 1.00 15.58
C TRP A 64 -0.33 1.42 16.13
N SER A 65 -1.23 1.83 15.23
CA SER A 65 -2.61 2.19 15.58
C SER A 65 -3.38 0.99 16.14
N ALA A 66 -3.11 -0.23 15.67
CA ALA A 66 -3.80 -1.44 16.12
C ALA A 66 -3.29 -1.98 17.47
N LEU A 67 -1.98 -1.90 17.73
CA LEU A 67 -1.31 -2.58 18.85
C LEU A 67 -0.99 -1.68 20.03
N PHE A 68 -0.60 -0.42 19.79
CA PHE A 68 -0.04 0.43 20.84
C PHE A 68 -0.92 1.62 21.14
N ARG A 69 -1.17 2.48 20.15
CA ARG A 69 -1.91 3.73 20.34
C ARG A 69 -2.85 3.96 19.17
N HIS A 70 -4.12 3.66 19.42
CA HIS A 70 -5.16 3.89 18.44
C HIS A 70 -5.23 5.37 18.03
N SER A 71 -5.21 5.60 16.72
CA SER A 71 -5.35 6.91 16.10
C SER A 71 -6.15 6.77 14.81
N THR A 72 -7.38 7.29 14.83
CA THR A 72 -8.26 7.34 13.65
C THR A 72 -7.66 8.21 12.55
N ASP A 73 -7.09 9.37 12.92
CA ASP A 73 -6.49 10.31 11.95
C ASP A 73 -5.32 9.69 11.18
N LEU A 74 -4.46 8.93 11.88
CA LEU A 74 -3.37 8.20 11.25
C LEU A 74 -3.89 7.15 10.27
N VAL A 75 -4.90 6.37 10.67
CA VAL A 75 -5.51 5.35 9.81
C VAL A 75 -6.13 5.99 8.57
N VAL A 76 -6.86 7.09 8.71
CA VAL A 76 -7.46 7.83 7.59
C VAL A 76 -6.37 8.34 6.64
N PHE A 77 -5.33 8.99 7.16
CA PHE A 77 -4.23 9.52 6.34
C PHE A 77 -3.55 8.42 5.51
N LEU A 78 -3.19 7.31 6.16
CA LEU A 78 -2.57 6.16 5.49
C LEU A 78 -3.52 5.51 4.47
N THR A 79 -4.83 5.49 4.76
CA THR A 79 -5.85 4.95 3.85
C THR A 79 -5.96 5.79 2.58
N VAL A 80 -5.99 7.12 2.72
CA VAL A 80 -6.03 8.05 1.58
C VAL A 80 -4.77 7.90 0.73
N MET A 81 -3.59 7.82 1.36
CA MET A 81 -2.34 7.62 0.63
C MET A 81 -2.33 6.30 -0.16
N MET A 82 -2.72 5.20 0.49
CA MET A 82 -2.82 3.88 -0.16
C MET A 82 -3.84 3.88 -1.30
N ALA A 83 -4.99 4.55 -1.11
CA ALA A 83 -6.00 4.69 -2.16
C ALA A 83 -5.47 5.49 -3.34
N GLY A 84 -4.75 6.60 -3.10
CA GLY A 84 -4.13 7.39 -4.17
C GLY A 84 -3.12 6.59 -5.00
N ILE A 85 -2.24 5.82 -4.34
CA ILE A 85 -1.28 4.95 -5.02
C ILE A 85 -2.01 3.86 -5.81
N GLY A 86 -3.01 3.20 -5.21
CA GLY A 86 -3.81 2.17 -5.87
C GLY A 86 -4.57 2.68 -7.10
N VAL A 87 -5.21 3.84 -6.99
CA VAL A 87 -5.90 4.50 -8.11
C VAL A 87 -4.92 4.82 -9.23
N TRP A 88 -3.78 5.43 -8.94
CA TRP A 88 -2.76 5.70 -9.96
C TRP A 88 -2.25 4.40 -10.60
N GLY A 89 -1.98 3.37 -9.80
CA GLY A 89 -1.52 2.07 -10.28
C GLY A 89 -2.52 1.34 -11.18
N VAL A 90 -3.82 1.59 -11.02
CA VAL A 90 -4.87 1.04 -11.91
C VAL A 90 -5.06 1.92 -13.15
N LEU A 91 -4.95 3.24 -13.05
CA LEU A 91 -5.10 4.12 -14.21
C LEU A 91 -3.91 4.07 -15.16
N LEU A 92 -2.70 3.80 -14.66
CA LEU A 92 -1.47 3.86 -15.44
C LEU A 92 -1.44 2.85 -16.60
N PRO A 93 -1.69 1.52 -16.43
CA PRO A 93 -1.57 0.56 -17.52
C PRO A 93 -2.33 0.94 -18.80
N PRO A 94 -3.65 1.21 -18.78
CA PRO A 94 -4.36 1.60 -20.00
C PRO A 94 -3.90 2.96 -20.56
N SER A 95 -3.45 3.89 -19.72
CA SER A 95 -2.99 5.21 -20.17
C SER A 95 -1.72 5.16 -21.03
N VAL A 96 -0.93 4.09 -20.90
CA VAL A 96 0.28 3.84 -21.70
C VAL A 96 0.11 2.66 -22.67
N GLY A 97 -1.13 2.23 -22.92
CA GLY A 97 -1.45 1.16 -23.87
C GLY A 97 -1.10 -0.25 -23.38
N LEU A 98 -0.86 -0.43 -22.08
CA LEU A 98 -0.60 -1.74 -21.46
C LEU A 98 -1.88 -2.38 -20.90
N SER A 99 -1.85 -3.70 -20.80
CA SER A 99 -2.93 -4.47 -20.18
C SER A 99 -2.65 -4.75 -18.69
N TYR A 100 -3.70 -5.01 -17.91
CA TYR A 100 -3.54 -5.46 -16.52
C TYR A 100 -2.90 -6.84 -16.38
N LYS A 101 -2.80 -7.63 -17.45
CA LYS A 101 -2.01 -8.88 -17.41
C LYS A 101 -0.52 -8.59 -17.30
N THR A 102 -0.08 -7.44 -17.83
CA THR A 102 1.31 -6.99 -17.81
C THR A 102 1.62 -6.21 -16.53
N MET A 103 0.65 -5.44 -16.03
CA MET A 103 0.84 -4.55 -14.90
C MET A 103 -0.37 -4.60 -13.92
N PRO A 104 -0.55 -5.71 -13.17
CA PRO A 104 -1.69 -5.91 -12.27
C PRO A 104 -1.54 -5.27 -10.89
N GLN A 105 -0.35 -4.83 -10.50
CA GLN A 105 0.01 -4.54 -9.11
C GLN A 105 -0.81 -3.44 -8.43
N GLY A 106 -1.37 -2.49 -9.19
CA GLY A 106 -2.24 -1.44 -8.63
C GLY A 106 -3.47 -2.01 -7.90
N TRP A 107 -3.94 -3.19 -8.30
CA TRP A 107 -5.08 -3.86 -7.67
C TRP A 107 -4.80 -4.33 -6.24
N LEU A 108 -3.54 -4.57 -5.88
CA LEU A 108 -3.16 -5.11 -4.56
C LEU A 108 -3.43 -4.13 -3.41
N PHE A 109 -3.62 -2.84 -3.71
CA PHE A 109 -3.91 -1.81 -2.72
C PHE A 109 -5.37 -1.85 -2.24
N PHE A 110 -6.32 -2.25 -3.10
CA PHE A 110 -7.75 -2.14 -2.82
C PHE A 110 -8.25 -3.05 -1.69
N PRO A 111 -7.79 -4.31 -1.54
CA PRO A 111 -8.16 -5.13 -0.38
C PRO A 111 -7.78 -4.47 0.95
N ILE A 112 -6.58 -3.87 1.02
CA ILE A 112 -6.08 -3.20 2.23
C ILE A 112 -6.88 -1.93 2.50
N VAL A 113 -7.11 -1.10 1.49
CA VAL A 113 -7.94 0.12 1.60
C VAL A 113 -9.35 -0.21 2.06
N THR A 114 -9.94 -1.28 1.50
CA THR A 114 -11.29 -1.74 1.86
C THR A 114 -11.35 -2.18 3.32
N LEU A 115 -10.36 -2.96 3.78
CA LEU A 115 -10.26 -3.36 5.18
C LEU A 115 -10.09 -2.15 6.12
N ALA A 116 -9.26 -1.18 5.75
CA ALA A 116 -9.06 0.04 6.54
C ALA A 116 -10.36 0.84 6.68
N ILE A 117 -11.08 1.07 5.58
CA ILE A 117 -12.38 1.76 5.57
C ILE A 117 -13.40 1.00 6.40
N PHE A 118 -13.48 -0.33 6.25
CA PHE A 118 -14.38 -1.16 7.04
C PHE A 118 -14.04 -1.09 8.55
N GLY A 119 -12.77 -1.08 8.92
CA GLY A 119 -12.32 -0.88 10.30
C GLY A 119 -12.79 0.45 10.87
N LEU A 120 -12.67 1.54 10.11
CA LEU A 120 -13.11 2.89 10.50
C LEU A 120 -14.63 2.98 10.68
N ILE A 121 -15.42 2.36 9.78
CA ILE A 121 -16.88 2.36 9.86
C ILE A 121 -17.36 1.62 11.12
N ASN A 122 -16.79 0.45 11.42
CA ASN A 122 -17.16 -0.33 12.60
C ASN A 122 -16.85 0.40 13.91
N GLU A 123 -15.75 1.14 13.97
CA GLU A 123 -15.41 1.97 15.13
C GLU A 123 -16.43 3.09 15.36
N LYS A 124 -16.88 3.73 14.27
CA LYS A 124 -17.90 4.79 14.34
C LYS A 124 -19.25 4.23 14.83
N GLN A 125 -19.64 3.04 14.39
CA GLN A 125 -20.89 2.41 14.84
C GLN A 125 -20.82 1.99 16.31
N GLY A 126 -19.69 1.43 16.76
CA GLY A 126 -19.47 1.06 18.16
C GLY A 126 -19.56 2.24 19.11
N THR A 127 -19.01 3.38 18.73
CA THR A 127 -19.06 4.60 19.57
C THR A 127 -20.47 5.21 19.67
N VAL A 128 -21.28 5.12 18.62
CA VAL A 128 -22.68 5.58 18.61
C VAL A 128 -23.58 4.66 19.45
N GLY A 129 -23.39 3.33 19.38
CA GLY A 129 -24.19 2.35 20.13
C GLY A 129 -24.02 2.39 21.65
N THR A 130 -22.84 2.81 22.16
CA THR A 130 -22.59 3.00 23.60
C THR A 130 -23.15 4.30 24.18
N ARG A 131 -23.66 5.21 23.34
CA ARG A 131 -24.20 6.52 23.78
C ARG A 131 -25.74 6.57 23.77
N ALA A 132 -26.41 5.44 23.55
CA ALA A 132 -27.86 5.27 23.65
C ALA A 132 -28.18 4.39 24.87
#